data_AF-A0A8T3VCR8-F1
#
_entry.id   AF-A0A8T3VCR8-F1
#
_cell.length_a   1.000
_cell.length_b   1.000
_cell.length_c   1.000
_cell.angle_alpha   90.00
_cell.angle_beta   90.00
_cell.angle_gamma   90.00
#
_symmetry.space_group_name_H-M   'P 1'
#
loop_
_entity.id
_entity.type
_entity.pdbx_description
1 polymer ?
#
loop_
_entity_poly.entity_id
_entity_poly.type
_entity_poly.pdbx_seq_one_letter_code
_entity_poly.pdbx_strand_id
1 'polypeptide(L)'
;MLEKIEIIQRFNFKKLNKHYECFIIDLKRSNAYFNINEMIYPDRFFETDYLASYSYSSILNDLKSRISSKIYTLDEKSVNRFVECFEDLNLFKDFDSDTSSYFEKLENVYSCNINLYFSDKYCEYCIKNNFPEKWLDFGKILFDLFNFDVLNITHLEKIVTNLFFDIKRDGVYGLENNKLDLTSLEFGHYEVHPHDMPKSSIIIDVKKSEIAGYFEKENADLDILFDLLEKYGVYEWIFESYQNKSKNHDSPVLDGYDWYLELVFNDSIIWNMLGHNEYPDTYLCLGEEVKKLTALDLLEIETIPEEESELFNYYGKEKLS
;
A
#
# COMPACT_ATOMS: atom_id res chain seq x y z
N MET A 1 33.12 6.84 3.57
CA MET A 1 33.04 5.44 3.07
C MET A 1 31.75 4.84 3.57
N LEU A 2 31.01 4.12 2.73
CA LEU A 2 29.79 3.41 3.14
C LEU A 2 30.17 2.19 3.98
N GLU A 3 29.58 2.06 5.17
CA GLU A 3 29.86 0.97 6.12
C GLU A 3 28.69 -0.02 6.24
N LYS A 4 27.44 0.47 6.14
CA LYS A 4 26.24 -0.35 6.28
C LYS A 4 25.08 0.24 5.49
N ILE A 5 24.23 -0.63 4.95
CA ILE A 5 22.92 -0.30 4.39
C ILE A 5 21.86 -1.08 5.16
N GLU A 6 20.76 -0.43 5.53
CA GLU A 6 19.54 -1.12 5.96
C GLU A 6 18.42 -0.82 4.98
N ILE A 7 17.74 -1.88 4.57
CA ILE A 7 16.61 -1.84 3.64
C ILE A 7 15.40 -2.32 4.43
N ILE A 8 14.57 -1.37 4.84
CA ILE A 8 13.37 -1.62 5.62
C ILE A 8 12.18 -1.55 4.68
N GLN A 9 11.40 -2.62 4.58
CA GLN A 9 10.24 -2.69 3.70
C GLN A 9 9.00 -3.05 4.50
N ARG A 10 7.90 -2.39 4.16
CA ARG A 10 6.59 -2.62 4.76
C ARG A 10 5.56 -2.86 3.68
N PHE A 11 4.78 -3.92 3.84
CA PHE A 11 3.62 -4.22 3.03
C PHE A 11 2.35 -4.16 3.90
N ASN A 12 1.36 -3.34 3.53
CA ASN A 12 0.09 -3.18 4.24
C ASN A 12 -1.06 -3.67 3.34
N PHE A 13 -1.37 -4.96 3.39
CA PHE A 13 -2.46 -5.51 2.57
C PHE A 13 -3.83 -5.33 3.23
N LYS A 14 -3.94 -5.55 4.54
CA LYS A 14 -5.12 -5.23 5.37
C LYS A 14 -4.63 -4.73 6.73
N LYS A 15 -5.50 -4.13 7.56
CA LYS A 15 -5.12 -3.60 8.89
C LYS A 15 -4.37 -4.63 9.74
N LEU A 16 -4.79 -5.89 9.69
CA LEU A 16 -4.17 -7.00 10.39
C LEU A 16 -3.15 -7.80 9.54
N ASN A 17 -3.06 -7.52 8.24
CA ASN A 17 -2.23 -8.30 7.32
C ASN A 17 -1.11 -7.39 6.82
N LYS A 18 -0.19 -7.11 7.75
CA LYS A 18 0.99 -6.30 7.53
C LYS A 18 2.22 -7.21 7.53
N HIS A 19 3.17 -6.92 6.65
CA HIS A 19 4.48 -7.54 6.63
C HIS A 19 5.53 -6.46 6.81
N TYR A 20 6.47 -6.72 7.71
CA TYR A 20 7.61 -5.86 7.95
C TYR A 20 8.88 -6.70 7.84
N GLU A 21 9.85 -6.19 7.09
CA GLU A 21 11.17 -6.79 6.99
C GLU A 21 12.26 -5.74 6.96
N CYS A 22 13.42 -6.11 7.48
CA CYS A 22 14.63 -5.30 7.48
C CYS A 22 15.78 -6.18 7.01
N PHE A 23 16.35 -5.87 5.85
CA PHE A 23 17.54 -6.54 5.32
C PHE A 23 18.75 -5.62 5.49
N ILE A 24 19.77 -6.12 6.19
CA ILE A 24 20.98 -5.38 6.54
C ILE A 24 22.13 -5.88 5.69
N ILE A 25 22.90 -4.96 5.11
CA ILE A 25 24.17 -5.22 4.43
C ILE A 25 25.26 -4.48 5.24
N ASP A 26 26.02 -5.21 6.06
CA ASP A 26 27.14 -4.70 6.84
C ASP A 26 28.44 -4.93 6.06
N LEU A 27 28.88 -3.90 5.34
CA LEU A 27 30.08 -3.93 4.50
C LEU A 27 31.36 -3.99 5.34
N LYS A 28 31.34 -3.45 6.56
CA LYS A 28 32.47 -3.45 7.48
C LYS A 28 32.74 -4.83 8.07
N ARG A 29 31.68 -5.61 8.31
CA ARG A 29 31.77 -6.99 8.78
C ARG A 29 31.63 -8.01 7.65
N SER A 30 31.53 -7.56 6.41
CA SER A 30 31.37 -8.35 5.20
C SER A 30 30.25 -9.39 5.32
N ASN A 31 29.08 -8.97 5.80
CA ASN A 31 27.91 -9.83 5.89
C ASN A 31 26.61 -9.13 5.54
N ALA A 32 25.59 -9.91 5.22
CA ALA A 32 24.22 -9.43 5.08
C ALA A 32 23.23 -10.41 5.69
N TYR A 33 22.12 -9.93 6.22
CA TYR A 33 21.14 -10.75 6.95
C TYR A 33 19.81 -10.02 7.14
N PHE A 34 18.73 -10.78 7.38
CA PHE A 34 17.47 -10.20 7.86
C PHE A 34 17.54 -9.90 9.37
N ASN A 35 17.13 -8.70 9.77
CA ASN A 35 16.98 -8.34 11.18
C ASN A 35 15.65 -8.87 11.73
N ILE A 36 15.69 -10.07 12.31
CA ILE A 36 14.50 -10.75 12.84
C ILE A 36 13.89 -10.04 14.05
N ASN A 37 14.66 -9.25 14.79
CA ASN A 37 14.20 -8.59 16.01
C ASN A 37 13.29 -7.38 15.75
N GLU A 38 13.31 -6.81 14.55
CA GLU A 38 12.42 -5.70 14.17
C GLU A 38 11.10 -6.21 13.58
N MET A 39 10.88 -7.53 13.54
CA MET A 39 9.64 -8.10 13.05
C MET A 39 8.51 -7.89 14.04
N ILE A 40 7.53 -7.09 13.64
CA ILE A 40 6.21 -7.10 14.25
C ILE A 40 5.36 -8.03 13.38
N TYR A 41 5.04 -9.22 13.89
CA TYR A 41 3.97 -10.06 13.36
C TYR A 41 2.73 -9.88 14.24
N PRO A 42 1.89 -8.85 14.03
CA PRO A 42 0.62 -8.77 14.73
C PRO A 42 -0.39 -9.67 14.00
N ASP A 43 -0.05 -10.93 13.71
CA ASP A 43 -1.01 -11.85 13.11
C ASP A 43 -2.02 -12.23 14.20
N ARG A 44 -3.22 -11.63 14.18
CA ARG A 44 -4.38 -12.15 14.92
C ARG A 44 -5.37 -12.94 14.07
N PHE A 45 -5.22 -12.99 12.74
CA PHE A 45 -6.18 -13.70 11.89
C PHE A 45 -5.53 -14.53 10.79
N PHE A 46 -5.44 -15.84 11.04
CA PHE A 46 -5.60 -16.88 10.04
C PHE A 46 -6.74 -17.81 10.49
N GLU A 47 -7.87 -17.26 10.94
CA GLU A 47 -9.10 -18.01 10.77
C GLU A 47 -9.49 -17.83 9.31
N THR A 48 -9.17 -18.84 8.52
CA THR A 48 -9.61 -19.01 7.15
C THR A 48 -11.13 -18.96 7.11
N ASP A 49 -11.70 -17.77 6.95
CA ASP A 49 -13.07 -17.66 6.47
C ASP A 49 -13.03 -18.03 4.99
N TYR A 50 -13.62 -19.19 4.69
CA TYR A 50 -13.54 -19.90 3.40
C TYR A 50 -14.19 -19.18 2.22
N LEU A 51 -14.67 -17.94 2.40
CA LEU A 51 -15.52 -17.24 1.44
C LEU A 51 -14.79 -16.18 0.58
N ALA A 52 -13.54 -15.83 0.89
CA ALA A 52 -12.76 -14.91 0.06
C ALA A 52 -11.36 -15.47 -0.25
N SER A 53 -11.07 -15.72 -1.53
CA SER A 53 -9.68 -15.88 -1.97
C SER A 53 -8.99 -14.51 -1.86
N TYR A 54 -8.30 -14.24 -0.74
CA TYR A 54 -7.58 -13.00 -0.56
C TYR A 54 -6.53 -12.81 -1.67
N SER A 55 -6.70 -11.77 -2.49
CA SER A 55 -5.88 -11.51 -3.68
C SER A 55 -4.38 -11.43 -3.36
N TYR A 56 -4.04 -10.85 -2.21
CA TYR A 56 -2.68 -10.63 -1.72
C TYR A 56 -2.06 -11.83 -0.98
N SER A 57 -2.83 -12.87 -0.67
CA SER A 57 -2.37 -13.96 0.22
C SER A 57 -1.12 -14.66 -0.29
N SER A 58 -1.01 -14.84 -1.60
CA SER A 58 0.16 -15.46 -2.25
C SER A 58 1.43 -14.64 -2.04
N ILE A 59 1.35 -13.31 -2.20
CA ILE A 59 2.46 -12.37 -1.97
C ILE A 59 2.87 -12.41 -0.50
N LEU A 60 1.89 -12.27 0.42
CA LEU A 60 2.18 -12.26 1.85
C LEU A 60 2.82 -13.57 2.33
N ASN A 61 2.35 -14.72 1.85
CA ASN A 61 2.91 -16.01 2.20
C ASN A 61 4.34 -16.18 1.67
N ASP A 62 4.63 -15.72 0.45
CA ASP A 62 5.97 -15.78 -0.13
C ASP A 62 6.93 -14.87 0.65
N LEU A 63 6.56 -13.62 0.90
CA LEU A 63 7.32 -12.66 1.73
C LEU A 63 7.71 -13.28 3.09
N LYS A 64 6.74 -13.86 3.80
CA LYS A 64 6.98 -14.54 5.10
C LYS A 64 7.94 -15.73 4.96
N SER A 65 7.84 -16.49 3.88
CA SER A 65 8.65 -17.71 3.67
C SER A 65 10.12 -17.43 3.33
N ARG A 66 10.43 -16.27 2.73
CA ARG A 66 11.78 -15.88 2.29
C ARG A 66 12.66 -15.42 3.45
N ILE A 67 12.05 -14.94 4.52
CA ILE A 67 12.76 -14.45 5.69
C ILE A 67 13.42 -15.62 6.43
N SER A 68 14.72 -15.49 6.67
CA SER A 68 15.49 -16.53 7.33
C SER A 68 16.57 -15.96 8.25
N SER A 69 17.02 -16.77 9.20
CA SER A 69 18.17 -16.48 10.07
C SER A 69 19.52 -16.68 9.38
N LYS A 70 19.52 -16.89 8.06
CA LYS A 70 20.73 -17.08 7.26
C LYS A 70 21.54 -15.79 7.23
N ILE A 71 22.83 -15.91 7.52
CA ILE A 71 23.81 -14.85 7.34
C ILE A 71 24.56 -15.12 6.04
N TYR A 72 24.58 -14.14 5.15
CA TYR A 72 25.33 -14.16 3.90
C TYR A 72 26.71 -13.56 4.18
N THR A 73 27.78 -14.35 4.04
CA THR A 73 29.15 -13.84 4.13
C THR A 73 29.61 -13.36 2.75
N LEU A 74 30.13 -12.15 2.69
CA LEU A 74 30.60 -11.51 1.47
C LEU A 74 32.13 -11.58 1.41
N ASP A 75 32.69 -11.94 0.26
CA ASP A 75 34.14 -11.80 0.05
C ASP A 75 34.52 -10.35 -0.29
N GLU A 76 35.80 -10.02 -0.12
CA GLU A 76 36.33 -8.67 -0.37
C GLU A 76 36.05 -8.18 -1.80
N LYS A 77 36.11 -9.07 -2.79
CA LYS A 77 35.84 -8.74 -4.20
C LYS A 77 34.39 -8.32 -4.40
N SER A 78 33.46 -9.03 -3.76
CA SER A 78 32.02 -8.77 -3.82
C SER A 78 31.67 -7.47 -3.11
N VAL A 79 32.28 -7.21 -1.95
CA VAL A 79 32.14 -5.93 -1.23
C VAL A 79 32.63 -4.77 -2.09
N ASN A 80 33.84 -4.85 -2.63
CA ASN A 80 34.40 -3.78 -3.46
C ASN A 80 33.56 -3.51 -4.71
N ARG A 81 33.15 -4.57 -5.41
CA ARG A 81 32.27 -4.45 -6.59
C ARG A 81 30.93 -3.81 -6.23
N PHE A 82 30.31 -4.20 -5.11
CA PHE A 82 29.04 -3.64 -4.68
C PHE A 82 29.16 -2.14 -4.37
N VAL A 83 30.22 -1.73 -3.65
CA VAL A 83 30.47 -0.32 -3.33
C VAL A 83 30.66 0.50 -4.60
N GLU A 84 31.50 0.04 -5.53
CA GLU A 84 31.71 0.71 -6.83
C GLU A 84 30.38 0.86 -7.59
N CYS A 85 29.62 -0.24 -7.74
CA CYS A 85 28.32 -0.19 -8.43
C CYS A 85 27.32 0.73 -7.74
N PHE A 86 27.26 0.76 -6.41
CA PHE A 86 26.34 1.62 -5.67
C PHE A 86 26.69 3.11 -5.81
N GLU A 87 27.98 3.45 -5.75
CA GLU A 87 28.47 4.81 -5.95
C GLU A 87 28.22 5.30 -7.38
N ASP A 88 28.50 4.47 -8.38
CA ASP A 88 28.24 4.76 -9.80
C ASP A 88 26.75 4.88 -10.11
N LEU A 89 25.91 4.08 -9.43
CA LEU A 89 24.46 4.17 -9.58
C LEU A 89 23.99 5.56 -9.16
N ASN A 90 24.56 6.12 -8.09
CA ASN A 90 24.17 7.40 -7.53
C ASN A 90 22.65 7.45 -7.30
N LEU A 91 22.15 6.43 -6.61
CA LEU A 91 20.72 6.07 -6.53
C LEU A 91 19.81 7.24 -6.16
N PHE A 92 20.24 8.05 -5.18
CA PHE A 92 19.44 9.13 -4.61
C PHE A 92 19.76 10.51 -5.19
N LYS A 93 20.44 10.57 -6.33
CA LYS A 93 20.68 11.84 -7.01
C LYS A 93 19.35 12.47 -7.42
N ASP A 94 19.13 13.71 -7.00
CA ASP A 94 17.91 14.47 -7.29
C ASP A 94 16.61 13.79 -6.78
N PHE A 95 16.74 12.80 -5.89
CA PHE A 95 15.61 12.11 -5.26
C PHE A 95 15.07 12.95 -4.11
N ASP A 96 13.79 13.29 -4.17
CA ASP A 96 13.09 13.95 -3.09
C ASP A 96 12.51 12.89 -2.14
N SER A 97 13.23 12.64 -1.04
CA SER A 97 12.80 11.71 0.00
C SER A 97 11.52 12.23 0.66
N ASP A 98 10.57 11.34 0.90
CA ASP A 98 9.38 11.73 1.66
C ASP A 98 9.82 12.16 3.07
N THR A 99 9.45 13.38 3.45
CA THR A 99 9.76 13.95 4.76
C THR A 99 8.66 13.68 5.78
N SER A 100 7.51 13.19 5.32
CA SER A 100 6.37 12.88 6.16
C SER A 100 6.64 11.59 6.92
N SER A 101 6.69 11.67 8.26
CA SER A 101 6.58 10.52 9.17
C SER A 101 5.16 9.94 9.13
N TYR A 102 4.71 9.54 7.95
CA TYR A 102 3.33 9.17 7.69
C TYR A 102 3.08 7.72 8.14
N PHE A 103 2.84 7.55 9.43
CA PHE A 103 2.44 6.30 10.06
C PHE A 103 1.00 6.32 10.59
N GLU A 104 0.26 7.43 10.50
CA GLU A 104 -0.96 7.60 11.32
C GLU A 104 -2.24 7.92 10.55
N LYS A 105 -2.23 8.04 9.22
CA LYS A 105 -3.34 8.68 8.49
C LYS A 105 -3.86 7.89 7.27
N LEU A 106 -3.08 7.75 6.19
CA LEU A 106 -3.37 6.85 5.06
C LEU A 106 -2.19 5.88 4.81
N GLU A 107 -2.46 4.58 4.87
CA GLU A 107 -1.47 3.53 4.70
C GLU A 107 -1.43 3.05 3.24
N ASN A 108 -0.28 3.27 2.58
CA ASN A 108 0.01 2.69 1.28
C ASN A 108 0.30 1.18 1.39
N VAL A 109 0.00 0.43 0.33
CA VAL A 109 0.33 -1.01 0.25
C VAL A 109 1.81 -1.24 0.47
N TYR A 110 2.69 -0.39 -0.06
CA TYR A 110 4.14 -0.55 0.05
C TYR A 110 4.82 0.74 0.47
N SER A 111 5.79 0.62 1.37
CA SER A 111 6.76 1.67 1.67
C SER A 111 8.14 1.07 1.97
N CYS A 112 9.18 1.82 1.67
CA CYS A 112 10.56 1.42 1.96
C CYS A 112 11.37 2.56 2.58
N ASN A 113 12.18 2.25 3.59
CA ASN A 113 13.23 3.15 4.07
C ASN A 113 14.60 2.54 3.76
N ILE A 114 15.48 3.36 3.19
CA ILE A 114 16.88 3.03 2.96
C ILE A 114 17.73 3.86 3.90
N ASN A 115 18.37 3.20 4.86
CA ASN A 115 19.29 3.83 5.81
C ASN A 115 20.72 3.56 5.36
N LEU A 116 21.48 4.62 5.12
CA LEU A 116 22.90 4.55 4.73
C LEU A 116 23.77 5.05 5.89
N TYR A 117 24.69 4.20 6.31
CA TYR A 117 25.65 4.51 7.36
C TYR A 117 27.02 4.67 6.73
N PHE A 118 27.51 5.90 6.70
CA PHE A 118 28.88 6.22 6.31
C PHE A 118 29.74 6.40 7.56
N SER A 119 31.06 6.31 7.41
CA SER A 119 32.01 6.51 8.52
C SER A 119 31.85 7.85 9.24
N ASP A 120 31.33 8.88 8.56
CA ASP A 120 31.22 10.26 9.02
C ASP A 120 29.78 10.80 9.08
N LYS A 121 28.80 10.10 8.51
CA LYS A 121 27.40 10.56 8.44
C LYS A 121 26.39 9.43 8.33
N TYR A 122 25.15 9.77 8.65
CA TYR A 122 23.96 8.94 8.44
C TYR A 122 23.05 9.64 7.42
N CYS A 123 22.44 8.87 6.53
CA CYS A 123 21.41 9.35 5.61
C CYS A 123 20.22 8.38 5.62
N GLU A 124 19.02 8.92 5.62
CA GLU A 124 17.77 8.17 5.54
C GLU A 124 16.97 8.64 4.34
N TYR A 125 16.47 7.68 3.56
CA TYR A 125 15.63 7.95 2.40
C TYR A 125 14.33 7.16 2.54
N CYS A 126 13.21 7.87 2.58
CA CYS A 126 11.87 7.29 2.67
C CYS A 126 11.21 7.28 1.29
N ILE A 127 10.75 6.11 0.88
CA ILE A 127 10.16 5.81 -0.42
C ILE A 127 8.72 5.35 -0.18
N LYS A 128 7.77 6.20 -0.59
CA LYS A 128 6.33 6.00 -0.51
C LYS A 128 5.70 6.38 -1.84
N ASN A 129 5.64 5.44 -2.77
CA ASN A 129 5.11 5.69 -4.12
C ASN A 129 5.82 6.86 -4.84
N ASN A 130 7.10 7.08 -4.52
CA ASN A 130 8.04 7.99 -5.16
C ASN A 130 9.38 7.26 -5.24
N PHE A 131 9.59 6.46 -6.29
CA PHE A 131 10.82 5.67 -6.41
C PHE A 131 11.95 6.49 -7.02
N PRO A 132 13.21 6.27 -6.60
CA PRO A 132 14.36 6.80 -7.33
C PRO A 132 14.38 6.27 -8.76
N GLU A 133 14.80 7.08 -9.74
CA GLU A 133 14.81 6.71 -11.17
C GLU A 133 15.55 5.39 -11.43
N LYS A 134 16.61 5.13 -10.66
CA LYS A 134 17.46 3.94 -10.80
C LYS A 134 17.10 2.79 -9.84
N TRP A 135 15.88 2.76 -9.32
CA TRP A 135 15.44 1.75 -8.35
C TRP A 135 15.56 0.32 -8.89
N LEU A 136 15.14 0.07 -10.12
CA LEU A 136 15.23 -1.26 -10.74
C LEU A 136 16.68 -1.71 -10.94
N ASP A 137 17.58 -0.78 -11.25
CA ASP A 137 19.01 -1.08 -11.40
C ASP A 137 19.66 -1.37 -10.05
N PHE A 138 19.23 -0.70 -8.97
CA PHE A 138 19.60 -1.08 -7.61
C PHE A 138 19.14 -2.50 -7.27
N GLY A 139 17.90 -2.86 -7.63
CA GLY A 139 17.38 -4.21 -7.49
C GLY A 139 18.24 -5.26 -8.20
N LYS A 140 18.70 -4.98 -9.43
CA LYS A 140 19.62 -5.88 -10.17
C LYS A 140 20.97 -6.04 -9.48
N ILE A 141 21.56 -4.96 -8.97
CA ILE A 141 22.83 -5.01 -8.22
C ILE A 141 22.70 -5.91 -6.99
N LEU A 142 21.59 -5.78 -6.25
CA LEU A 142 21.32 -6.62 -5.08
C LEU A 142 21.07 -8.08 -5.47
N PHE A 143 20.32 -8.32 -6.54
CA PHE A 143 20.08 -9.66 -7.06
C PHE A 143 21.38 -10.34 -7.48
N ASP A 144 22.27 -9.65 -8.18
CA ASP A 144 23.58 -10.17 -8.58
C ASP A 144 24.45 -10.54 -7.36
N LEU A 145 24.30 -9.81 -6.25
CA LEU A 145 25.07 -10.04 -5.03
C LEU A 145 24.53 -11.21 -4.20
N PHE A 146 23.20 -11.32 -4.07
CA PHE A 146 22.58 -12.26 -3.13
C PHE A 146 21.82 -13.42 -3.79
N ASN A 147 21.60 -13.34 -5.10
CA ASN A 147 20.81 -14.28 -5.90
C ASN A 147 19.36 -14.44 -5.38
N PHE A 148 18.78 -13.35 -4.87
CA PHE A 148 17.36 -13.24 -4.57
C PHE A 148 16.90 -11.78 -4.64
N ASP A 149 15.58 -11.60 -4.76
CA ASP A 149 14.94 -10.29 -4.90
C ASP A 149 14.82 -9.58 -3.55
N VAL A 150 15.87 -8.83 -3.17
CA VAL A 150 15.93 -8.09 -1.89
C VAL A 150 14.90 -6.96 -1.83
N LEU A 151 14.61 -6.29 -2.95
CA LEU A 151 13.68 -5.16 -3.01
C LEU A 151 12.24 -5.59 -3.31
N ASN A 152 11.98 -6.90 -3.39
CA ASN A 152 10.68 -7.48 -3.73
C ASN A 152 10.08 -6.89 -5.03
N ILE A 153 10.91 -6.57 -6.01
CA ILE A 153 10.52 -6.00 -7.31
C ILE A 153 9.44 -6.87 -7.98
N THR A 154 9.59 -8.19 -7.92
CA THR A 154 8.62 -9.16 -8.47
C THR A 154 7.23 -9.06 -7.83
N HIS A 155 7.15 -8.68 -6.55
CA HIS A 155 5.88 -8.42 -5.87
C HIS A 155 5.35 -7.02 -6.20
N LEU A 156 6.22 -6.03 -6.37
CA LEU A 156 5.83 -4.68 -6.79
C LEU A 156 5.22 -4.64 -8.20
N GLU A 157 5.56 -5.59 -9.08
CA GLU A 157 4.86 -5.76 -10.38
C GLU A 157 3.38 -6.16 -10.23
N LYS A 158 2.97 -6.63 -9.04
CA LYS A 158 1.58 -6.99 -8.70
C LYS A 158 0.91 -5.99 -7.78
N ILE A 159 1.59 -4.91 -7.41
CA ILE A 159 1.07 -3.87 -6.52
C ILE A 159 1.10 -2.55 -7.29
N VAL A 160 -0.05 -1.89 -7.38
CA VAL A 160 -0.14 -0.60 -8.06
C VAL A 160 0.70 0.44 -7.34
N THR A 161 1.80 0.79 -7.99
CA THR A 161 2.77 1.82 -7.61
C THR A 161 3.24 2.53 -8.88
N ASN A 162 3.73 3.75 -8.76
CA ASN A 162 4.28 4.49 -9.90
C ASN A 162 5.62 3.93 -10.44
N LEU A 163 6.12 2.82 -9.89
CA LEU A 163 7.30 2.12 -10.42
C LEU A 163 6.98 1.36 -11.72
N PHE A 164 5.79 0.75 -11.81
CA PHE A 164 5.37 -0.11 -12.92
C PHE A 164 4.09 0.36 -13.60
N PHE A 165 3.38 1.30 -13.00
CA PHE A 165 2.06 1.73 -13.45
C PHE A 165 2.01 3.25 -13.59
N ASP A 166 1.31 3.70 -14.62
CA ASP A 166 0.92 5.10 -14.78
C ASP A 166 -0.48 5.27 -14.16
N ILE A 167 -0.59 6.14 -13.16
CA ILE A 167 -1.78 6.25 -12.31
C ILE A 167 -2.38 7.62 -12.54
N LYS A 168 -3.62 7.62 -13.04
CA LYS A 168 -4.36 8.81 -13.43
C LYS A 168 -5.70 8.84 -12.72
N ARG A 169 -6.35 10.00 -12.75
CA ARG A 169 -7.71 10.18 -12.21
C ARG A 169 -8.71 9.16 -12.72
N ASP A 170 -8.60 8.76 -13.99
CA ASP A 170 -9.53 7.86 -14.66
C ASP A 170 -9.09 6.38 -14.66
N GLY A 171 -8.00 6.03 -13.96
CA GLY A 171 -7.60 4.63 -13.83
C GLY A 171 -6.11 4.38 -13.67
N VAL A 172 -5.78 3.10 -13.65
CA VAL A 172 -4.40 2.59 -13.60
C VAL A 172 -4.04 2.03 -14.96
N TYR A 173 -2.86 2.37 -15.46
CA TYR A 173 -2.37 1.99 -16.78
C TYR A 173 -1.07 1.19 -16.64
N GLY A 174 -0.96 0.11 -17.42
CA GLY A 174 0.28 -0.66 -17.52
C GLY A 174 1.37 0.07 -18.32
N LEU A 175 2.55 -0.55 -18.43
CA LEU A 175 3.70 -0.01 -19.15
C LEU A 175 3.43 0.28 -20.64
N GLU A 176 2.48 -0.43 -21.26
CA GLU A 176 2.05 -0.22 -22.65
C GLU A 176 0.96 0.85 -22.77
N ASN A 177 0.68 1.59 -21.70
CA ASN A 177 -0.36 2.62 -21.60
C ASN A 177 -1.78 2.06 -21.88
N ASN A 178 -1.99 0.79 -21.57
CA ASN A 178 -3.30 0.14 -21.56
C ASN A 178 -3.95 0.31 -20.17
N LYS A 179 -5.18 0.83 -20.13
CA LYS A 179 -5.97 0.89 -18.89
C LYS A 179 -6.20 -0.53 -18.40
N LEU A 180 -5.94 -0.77 -17.12
CA LEU A 180 -6.19 -2.05 -16.48
C LEU A 180 -7.70 -2.21 -16.24
N ASP A 181 -8.21 -3.40 -16.52
CA ASP A 181 -9.62 -3.72 -16.31
C ASP A 181 -9.83 -4.13 -14.85
N LEU A 182 -10.74 -3.45 -14.15
CA LEU A 182 -11.13 -3.85 -12.81
C LEU A 182 -11.86 -5.19 -12.86
N THR A 183 -11.45 -6.13 -12.01
CA THR A 183 -12.03 -7.47 -11.96
C THR A 183 -12.80 -7.71 -10.67
N SER A 184 -12.35 -7.11 -9.57
CA SER A 184 -13.11 -7.08 -8.32
C SER A 184 -12.81 -5.85 -7.51
N LEU A 185 -13.75 -5.51 -6.63
CA LEU A 185 -13.62 -4.47 -5.62
C LEU A 185 -14.05 -5.03 -4.28
N GLU A 186 -13.29 -4.70 -3.24
CA GLU A 186 -13.71 -4.88 -1.86
C GLU A 186 -13.61 -3.55 -1.13
N PHE A 187 -14.71 -3.11 -0.53
CA PHE A 187 -14.73 -1.93 0.32
C PHE A 187 -15.32 -2.30 1.68
N GLY A 188 -14.57 -2.04 2.75
CA GLY A 188 -14.99 -2.39 4.10
C GLY A 188 -14.36 -1.50 5.16
N HIS A 189 -14.72 -1.79 6.40
CA HIS A 189 -14.30 -1.03 7.58
C HIS A 189 -13.99 -1.95 8.77
N TYR A 190 -13.28 -1.46 9.80
CA TYR A 190 -12.93 -2.18 11.03
C TYR A 190 -13.56 -1.53 12.26
N GLU A 191 -13.72 -2.30 13.35
CA GLU A 191 -14.14 -1.75 14.64
C GLU A 191 -13.01 -0.92 15.27
N VAL A 192 -13.37 0.20 15.91
CA VAL A 192 -12.42 1.15 16.51
C VAL A 192 -11.79 0.59 17.80
N HIS A 193 -12.52 -0.22 18.57
CA HIS A 193 -12.04 -1.00 19.72
C HIS A 193 -13.24 -1.78 20.32
N PRO A 194 -13.11 -2.97 20.94
CA PRO A 194 -11.89 -3.72 21.22
C PRO A 194 -11.61 -4.88 20.26
N HIS A 195 -12.05 -4.80 19.00
CA HIS A 195 -11.78 -5.87 18.04
C HIS A 195 -11.38 -5.33 16.65
N ASP A 196 -10.12 -5.52 16.29
CA ASP A 196 -9.56 -5.21 14.96
C ASP A 196 -10.13 -6.08 13.82
N MET A 197 -11.32 -6.67 13.98
CA MET A 197 -11.93 -7.50 12.94
C MET A 197 -12.60 -6.61 11.89
N PRO A 198 -12.46 -6.96 10.59
CA PRO A 198 -13.25 -6.31 9.56
C PRO A 198 -14.75 -6.53 9.84
N LYS A 199 -15.53 -5.46 9.73
CA LYS A 199 -17.00 -5.49 9.68
C LYS A 199 -17.47 -5.89 8.28
N SER A 200 -18.77 -5.72 8.03
CA SER A 200 -19.38 -5.75 6.71
C SER A 200 -18.49 -5.14 5.64
N SER A 201 -18.12 -5.94 4.65
CA SER A 201 -17.53 -5.47 3.41
C SER A 201 -18.49 -5.71 2.26
N ILE A 202 -18.34 -4.89 1.24
CA ILE A 202 -18.98 -5.07 -0.05
C ILE A 202 -17.94 -5.67 -0.96
N ILE A 203 -18.22 -6.87 -1.43
CA ILE A 203 -17.38 -7.56 -2.39
C ILE A 203 -18.12 -7.55 -3.73
N ILE A 204 -17.48 -6.99 -4.76
CA ILE A 204 -18.04 -6.91 -6.10
C ILE A 204 -17.16 -7.76 -7.03
N ASP A 205 -17.76 -8.76 -7.67
CA ASP A 205 -17.19 -9.48 -8.80
C ASP A 205 -17.66 -8.79 -10.09
N VAL A 206 -16.77 -7.97 -10.66
CA VAL A 206 -17.10 -7.16 -11.85
C VAL A 206 -17.41 -8.06 -13.06
N LYS A 207 -16.68 -9.18 -13.19
CA LYS A 207 -16.82 -10.09 -14.33
C LYS A 207 -18.16 -10.82 -14.33
N LYS A 208 -18.69 -11.14 -13.16
CA LYS A 208 -20.00 -11.76 -13.01
C LYS A 208 -21.13 -10.75 -12.80
N SER A 209 -20.80 -9.48 -12.62
CA SER A 209 -21.77 -8.43 -12.25
C SER A 209 -22.53 -8.79 -10.97
N GLU A 210 -21.79 -9.32 -9.99
CA GLU A 210 -22.31 -9.84 -8.73
C GLU A 210 -21.79 -9.00 -7.55
N ILE A 211 -22.66 -8.75 -6.59
CA ILE A 211 -22.30 -8.30 -5.24
C ILE A 211 -22.43 -9.51 -4.32
N ALA A 212 -21.41 -9.77 -3.49
CA ALA A 212 -21.33 -10.88 -2.55
C ALA A 212 -20.93 -10.38 -1.14
N GLY A 213 -21.16 -11.22 -0.13
CA GLY A 213 -20.88 -10.93 1.28
C GLY A 213 -22.15 -10.90 2.11
N TYR A 214 -22.37 -9.82 2.86
CA TYR A 214 -23.59 -9.64 3.69
C TYR A 214 -24.88 -9.48 2.86
N PHE A 215 -24.73 -9.13 1.59
CA PHE A 215 -25.81 -8.99 0.64
C PHE A 215 -25.37 -9.60 -0.69
N GLU A 216 -26.26 -10.39 -1.29
CA GLU A 216 -26.04 -11.04 -2.58
C GLU A 216 -26.96 -10.42 -3.63
N LYS A 217 -26.39 -9.96 -4.75
CA LYS A 217 -27.15 -9.41 -5.89
C LYS A 217 -26.47 -9.73 -7.21
N GLU A 218 -27.20 -10.43 -8.06
CA GLU A 218 -26.80 -10.72 -9.44
C GLU A 218 -27.28 -9.61 -10.39
N ASN A 219 -26.58 -9.44 -11.53
CA ASN A 219 -26.89 -8.45 -12.56
C ASN A 219 -26.94 -7.01 -12.02
N ALA A 220 -26.00 -6.67 -11.13
CA ALA A 220 -25.86 -5.30 -10.64
C ALA A 220 -25.40 -4.37 -11.78
N ASP A 221 -25.97 -3.17 -11.85
CA ASP A 221 -25.47 -2.10 -12.72
C ASP A 221 -24.18 -1.55 -12.09
N LEU A 222 -23.03 -1.92 -12.68
CA LEU A 222 -21.71 -1.59 -12.15
C LEU A 222 -21.09 -0.38 -12.84
N ASP A 223 -21.70 0.19 -13.88
CA ASP A 223 -21.16 1.39 -14.55
C ASP A 223 -21.08 2.56 -13.58
N ILE A 224 -22.07 2.66 -12.68
CA ILE A 224 -22.07 3.64 -11.60
C ILE A 224 -20.84 3.53 -10.69
N LEU A 225 -20.30 2.32 -10.48
CA LEU A 225 -19.12 2.12 -9.64
C LEU A 225 -17.87 2.74 -10.28
N PHE A 226 -17.67 2.53 -11.57
CA PHE A 226 -16.54 3.13 -12.30
C PHE A 226 -16.63 4.64 -12.29
N ASP A 227 -17.82 5.17 -12.59
CA ASP A 227 -18.08 6.60 -12.53
C ASP A 227 -17.76 7.17 -11.15
N LEU A 228 -18.06 6.44 -10.07
CA LEU A 228 -17.75 6.87 -8.71
C LEU A 228 -16.24 6.87 -8.43
N LEU A 229 -15.53 5.81 -8.81
CA LEU A 229 -14.07 5.73 -8.62
C LEU A 229 -13.36 6.89 -9.35
N GLU A 230 -13.76 7.16 -10.60
CA GLU A 230 -13.19 8.23 -11.43
C GLU A 230 -13.62 9.63 -10.96
N LYS A 231 -14.90 9.81 -10.62
CA LYS A 231 -15.44 11.07 -10.09
C LYS A 231 -14.67 11.51 -8.86
N TYR A 232 -14.45 10.62 -7.90
CA TYR A 232 -13.74 10.91 -6.65
C TYR A 232 -12.21 10.82 -6.75
N GLY A 233 -11.66 10.57 -7.94
CA GLY A 233 -10.22 10.48 -8.18
C GLY A 233 -9.55 9.42 -7.30
N VAL A 234 -10.24 8.31 -7.06
CA VAL A 234 -9.84 7.26 -6.10
C VAL A 234 -8.42 6.80 -6.35
N TYR A 235 -8.06 6.53 -7.60
CA TYR A 235 -6.73 6.07 -7.99
C TYR A 235 -5.59 7.02 -7.60
N GLU A 236 -5.85 8.32 -7.48
CA GLU A 236 -4.84 9.34 -7.15
C GLU A 236 -4.61 9.51 -5.64
N TRP A 237 -5.36 8.81 -4.78
CA TRP A 237 -5.28 8.97 -3.32
C TRP A 237 -3.92 8.57 -2.72
N ILE A 238 -3.15 7.75 -3.43
CA ILE A 238 -1.79 7.33 -3.05
C ILE A 238 -0.74 8.45 -3.19
N PHE A 239 -1.09 9.58 -3.81
CA PHE A 239 -0.17 10.69 -4.02
C PHE A 239 -0.26 11.74 -2.91
N GLU A 240 0.88 12.37 -2.59
CA GLU A 240 0.96 13.41 -1.56
C GLU A 240 0.03 14.60 -1.84
N SER A 241 -0.23 14.91 -3.11
CA SER A 241 -1.14 16.00 -3.50
C SER A 241 -2.58 15.78 -3.00
N TYR A 242 -3.02 14.52 -2.89
CA TYR A 242 -4.30 14.17 -2.28
C TYR A 242 -4.25 14.34 -0.75
N GLN A 243 -3.17 13.87 -0.13
CA GLN A 243 -2.96 13.94 1.32
C GLN A 243 -2.83 15.39 1.82
N ASN A 244 -2.18 16.28 1.07
CA ASN A 244 -2.08 17.69 1.45
C ASN A 244 -3.47 18.38 1.46
N LYS A 245 -4.45 17.84 0.74
CA LYS A 245 -5.85 18.27 0.85
C LYS A 245 -6.54 17.69 2.09
N SER A 246 -6.14 16.52 2.60
CA SER A 246 -6.68 15.94 3.86
C SER A 246 -6.02 16.52 5.13
N LYS A 247 -4.74 16.92 5.06
CA LYS A 247 -3.96 17.49 6.18
C LYS A 247 -4.50 18.82 6.73
N ASN A 248 -5.42 19.51 6.03
CA ASN A 248 -6.07 20.72 6.54
C ASN A 248 -7.13 20.47 7.63
N HIS A 249 -7.24 19.23 8.12
CA HIS A 249 -8.26 18.79 9.07
C HIS A 249 -7.62 18.26 10.36
N ASP A 250 -7.15 19.17 11.23
CA ASP A 250 -6.72 18.86 12.60
C ASP A 250 -7.92 18.97 13.56
N SER A 251 -8.95 18.14 13.37
CA SER A 251 -10.01 17.99 14.36
C SER A 251 -9.78 16.71 15.17
N PRO A 252 -9.39 16.80 16.46
CA PRO A 252 -9.27 15.65 17.36
C PRO A 252 -10.62 15.05 17.77
N VAL A 253 -11.74 15.50 17.19
CA VAL A 253 -13.09 14.96 17.42
C VAL A 253 -13.40 13.79 16.46
N LEU A 254 -12.51 13.51 15.49
CA LEU A 254 -12.70 12.57 14.40
C LEU A 254 -12.19 11.15 14.72
N ASP A 255 -12.54 10.59 15.88
CA ASP A 255 -12.29 9.17 16.20
C ASP A 255 -13.22 8.27 15.35
N GLY A 256 -12.96 8.20 14.04
CA GLY A 256 -13.77 7.50 13.04
C GLY A 256 -13.46 6.01 12.87
N TYR A 257 -14.28 5.32 12.08
CA TYR A 257 -14.06 3.92 11.70
C TYR A 257 -12.85 3.79 10.77
N ASP A 258 -11.99 2.81 11.05
CA ASP A 258 -10.97 2.38 10.09
C ASP A 258 -11.63 1.86 8.81
N TRP A 259 -11.11 2.20 7.64
CA TRP A 259 -11.60 1.69 6.37
C TRP A 259 -10.47 1.14 5.50
N TYR A 260 -10.84 0.30 4.53
CA TYR A 260 -9.94 -0.15 3.49
C TYR A 260 -10.67 -0.29 2.16
N LEU A 261 -9.99 0.04 1.07
CA LEU A 261 -10.47 -0.17 -0.29
C LEU A 261 -9.44 -0.99 -1.06
N GLU A 262 -9.86 -2.14 -1.57
CA GLU A 262 -9.06 -3.01 -2.43
C GLU A 262 -9.68 -3.09 -3.82
N LEU A 263 -8.90 -2.75 -4.83
CA LEU A 263 -9.21 -2.91 -6.24
C LEU A 263 -8.28 -3.96 -6.82
N VAL A 264 -8.85 -5.00 -7.45
CA VAL A 264 -8.09 -6.04 -8.14
C VAL A 264 -8.35 -5.93 -9.62
N PHE A 265 -7.29 -5.69 -10.38
CA PHE A 265 -7.33 -5.60 -11.83
C PHE A 265 -6.98 -6.93 -12.48
N ASN A 266 -7.04 -6.97 -13.82
CA ASN A 266 -6.54 -8.08 -14.61
C ASN A 266 -5.09 -8.44 -14.20
N ASP A 267 -4.72 -9.70 -14.43
CA ASP A 267 -3.43 -10.28 -14.03
C ASP A 267 -3.14 -10.24 -12.52
N SER A 268 -4.19 -10.10 -11.69
CA SER A 268 -4.11 -10.06 -10.23
C SER A 268 -3.24 -8.91 -9.71
N ILE A 269 -3.31 -7.76 -10.39
CA ILE A 269 -2.69 -6.52 -9.95
C ILE A 269 -3.57 -5.90 -8.87
N ILE A 270 -2.97 -5.56 -7.73
CA ILE A 270 -3.68 -5.14 -6.52
C ILE A 270 -3.38 -3.67 -6.26
N TRP A 271 -4.43 -2.89 -6.07
CA TRP A 271 -4.34 -1.57 -5.47
C TRP A 271 -5.13 -1.59 -4.17
N ASN A 272 -4.47 -1.30 -3.07
CA ASN A 272 -5.11 -1.31 -1.76
C ASN A 272 -4.74 -0.05 -0.99
N MET A 273 -5.69 0.48 -0.26
CA MET A 273 -5.48 1.62 0.62
C MET A 273 -6.26 1.43 1.89
N LEU A 274 -5.69 1.91 2.99
CA LEU A 274 -6.33 1.88 4.29
C LEU A 274 -6.21 3.25 4.93
N GLY A 275 -7.25 3.68 5.63
CA GLY A 275 -7.24 4.92 6.40
C GLY A 275 -7.61 4.64 7.85
N HIS A 276 -6.92 5.32 8.77
CA HIS A 276 -7.29 5.38 10.17
C HIS A 276 -7.74 6.79 10.50
N ASN A 277 -8.99 6.95 10.94
CA ASN A 277 -9.57 8.23 11.38
C ASN A 277 -9.56 9.37 10.34
N GLU A 278 -8.95 9.16 9.17
CA GLU A 278 -9.13 9.95 7.98
C GLU A 278 -10.23 9.30 7.18
N TYR A 279 -11.48 9.73 7.33
CA TYR A 279 -12.37 9.56 6.21
C TYR A 279 -11.80 10.45 5.11
N PRO A 280 -11.37 9.90 3.97
CA PRO A 280 -11.24 10.76 2.83
C PRO A 280 -12.65 11.35 2.65
N ASP A 281 -12.78 12.64 2.37
CA ASP A 281 -14.12 13.26 2.23
C ASP A 281 -15.02 12.51 1.21
N THR A 282 -14.36 11.68 0.39
CA THR A 282 -14.89 10.73 -0.58
C THR A 282 -15.40 9.40 0.00
N TYR A 283 -15.04 8.97 1.23
CA TYR A 283 -15.55 7.73 1.87
C TYR A 283 -17.05 7.81 2.09
N LEU A 284 -17.54 8.85 2.76
CA LEU A 284 -18.97 9.06 2.96
C LEU A 284 -19.71 9.19 1.63
N CYS A 285 -19.10 9.90 0.69
CA CYS A 285 -19.67 10.05 -0.64
C CYS A 285 -19.76 8.71 -1.41
N LEU A 286 -18.75 7.85 -1.30
CA LEU A 286 -18.77 6.50 -1.86
C LEU A 286 -19.78 5.62 -1.12
N GLY A 287 -19.85 5.72 0.21
CA GLY A 287 -20.77 4.95 1.03
C GLY A 287 -22.24 5.28 0.76
N GLU A 288 -22.57 6.56 0.57
CA GLU A 288 -23.92 6.98 0.17
C GLU A 288 -24.33 6.40 -1.18
N GLU A 289 -23.41 6.37 -2.15
CA GLU A 289 -23.68 5.87 -3.49
C GLU A 289 -23.79 4.34 -3.51
N VAL A 290 -22.95 3.67 -2.73
CA VAL A 290 -23.08 2.24 -2.40
C VAL A 290 -24.45 1.94 -1.80
N LYS A 291 -24.89 2.72 -0.81
CA LYS A 291 -26.18 2.54 -0.14
C LYS A 291 -27.35 2.74 -1.10
N LYS A 292 -27.25 3.69 -2.05
CA LYS A 292 -28.23 3.83 -3.13
C LYS A 292 -28.26 2.59 -4.04
N LEU A 293 -27.10 2.01 -4.35
CA LEU A 293 -26.97 0.83 -5.22
C LEU A 293 -27.52 -0.44 -4.58
N THR A 294 -27.30 -0.62 -3.27
CA THR A 294 -27.65 -1.83 -2.51
C THR A 294 -28.95 -1.70 -1.72
N ALA A 295 -29.45 -0.48 -1.51
CA ALA A 295 -30.51 -0.13 -0.57
C ALA A 295 -30.19 -0.46 0.90
N LEU A 296 -28.92 -0.74 1.22
CA LEU A 296 -28.44 -1.15 2.54
C LEU A 296 -27.23 -0.31 2.94
N ASP A 297 -27.19 0.09 4.20
CA ASP A 297 -26.03 0.79 4.76
C ASP A 297 -24.92 -0.18 5.19
N LEU A 298 -24.27 -0.78 4.19
CA LEU A 298 -23.26 -1.83 4.40
C LEU A 298 -21.92 -1.29 4.94
N LEU A 299 -21.70 0.02 4.85
CA LEU A 299 -20.50 0.70 5.35
C LEU A 299 -20.79 1.52 6.61
N GLU A 300 -21.97 1.30 7.20
CA GLU A 300 -22.47 1.92 8.43
C GLU A 300 -22.35 3.46 8.43
N ILE A 301 -22.56 4.11 7.29
CA ILE A 301 -22.44 5.57 7.20
C ILE A 301 -23.51 6.31 8.01
N GLU A 302 -24.66 5.68 8.28
CA GLU A 302 -25.72 6.24 9.13
C GLU A 302 -25.33 6.28 10.61
N THR A 303 -24.27 5.58 11.00
CA THR A 303 -23.72 5.64 12.37
C THR A 303 -22.87 6.89 12.60
N ILE A 304 -22.49 7.58 11.52
CA ILE A 304 -21.70 8.82 11.59
C ILE A 304 -22.63 9.97 12.03
N PRO A 305 -22.24 10.78 13.04
CA PRO A 305 -23.03 11.93 13.48
C PRO A 305 -23.35 12.91 12.35
N GLU A 306 -24.54 13.52 12.38
CA GLU A 306 -25.02 14.45 11.33
C GLU A 306 -24.06 15.63 11.11
N GLU A 307 -23.54 16.22 12.19
CA GLU A 307 -22.57 17.33 12.13
C GLU A 307 -21.27 16.94 11.41
N GLU A 308 -20.83 15.69 11.56
CA GLU A 308 -19.66 15.16 10.86
C GLU A 308 -19.98 14.87 9.40
N SER A 309 -21.15 14.27 9.12
CA SER A 309 -21.61 14.00 7.76
C SER A 309 -21.74 15.27 6.91
N GLU A 310 -22.26 16.36 7.48
CA GLU A 310 -22.32 17.67 6.81
C GLU A 310 -20.92 18.20 6.46
N LEU A 311 -19.98 18.09 7.39
CA LEU A 311 -18.59 18.52 7.23
C LEU A 311 -17.89 17.76 6.11
N PHE A 312 -17.99 16.44 6.09
CA PHE A 312 -17.41 15.60 5.04
C PHE A 312 -18.03 15.86 3.66
N ASN A 313 -19.35 16.01 3.59
CA ASN A 313 -20.05 16.35 2.36
C ASN A 313 -19.62 17.71 1.78
N TYR A 314 -19.29 18.68 2.64
CA TYR A 314 -18.75 19.97 2.23
C TYR A 314 -17.39 19.80 1.54
N TYR A 315 -16.44 19.10 2.18
CA TYR A 315 -15.10 18.91 1.64
C TYR A 315 -15.07 18.02 0.39
N GLY A 316 -15.93 16.99 0.34
CA GLY A 316 -16.06 16.13 -0.83
C GLY A 316 -16.50 16.91 -2.08
N LYS A 317 -17.37 17.91 -1.91
CA LYS A 317 -17.83 18.78 -3.01
C LYS A 317 -16.76 19.75 -3.49
N GLU A 318 -15.99 20.37 -2.59
CA GLU A 318 -14.91 21.29 -2.99
C GLU A 318 -13.80 20.60 -3.78
N LYS A 319 -13.56 19.30 -3.56
CA LYS A 319 -12.57 18.52 -4.32
C LYS A 319 -13.03 18.13 -5.73
N LEU A 320 -14.34 18.18 -5.99
CA LEU A 320 -14.96 17.85 -7.28
C LEU A 320 -15.19 19.08 -8.18
N SER A 321 -15.10 20.28 -7.62
CA SER A 321 -15.14 21.57 -8.33
C SER A 321 -13.75 22.04 -8.74
#